data_AF-A0A7I9Z872-F1
#
_entry.id   AF-A0A7I9Z872-F1
#
_cell.length_a   1.000
_cell.length_b   1.000
_cell.length_c   1.000
_cell.angle_alpha   90.00
_cell.angle_beta   90.00
_cell.angle_gamma   90.00
#
_symmetry.space_group_name_H-M   'P 1'
#
loop_
_entity.id
_entity.type
_entity.pdbx_description
1 polymer ?
#
loop_
_entity_poly.entity_id
_entity_poly.type
_entity_poly.pdbx_seq_one_letter_code
_entity_poly.pdbx_strand_id
1 'polypeptide(L)'
;MTDRFRGLVLVPLAMAVAVLLAPCASADAYTDELVTKFNAERHVVTDPGARPPLQNVDELNQQILAGPWTWSPQPPVWVAAVAPGSSGVTTADAIHDAFVRQDPKFRGVIVVIDSHGYHVRAYQVPKVVADSVDQLMNQSATDHGPDPYATTSAFVSKLAGLNVPANAPVATSPVAHERHDDWAWLKVTLVITGLALAMAALLWFVVRRNRKHRKANRGVEFSE
;
A
#
# COMPACT_ATOMS: atom_id res chain seq x y z
N MET A 1 -40.41 -13.55 -26.13
CA MET A 1 -40.01 -12.62 -25.05
C MET A 1 -39.03 -13.32 -24.10
N THR A 2 -37.72 -13.32 -24.38
CA THR A 2 -36.72 -13.89 -23.44
C THR A 2 -35.28 -13.41 -23.71
N ASP A 3 -35.08 -12.26 -24.37
CA ASP A 3 -33.73 -11.73 -24.67
C ASP A 3 -33.34 -10.47 -23.88
N ARG A 4 -34.15 -10.05 -22.89
CA ARG A 4 -33.86 -8.81 -22.13
C ARG A 4 -33.18 -9.00 -20.77
N PHE A 5 -32.98 -10.25 -20.32
CA PHE A 5 -32.42 -10.52 -18.98
C PHE A 5 -30.94 -10.89 -18.94
N ARG A 6 -30.28 -11.03 -20.11
CA ARG A 6 -28.88 -11.47 -20.18
C ARG A 6 -27.85 -10.36 -19.95
N GLY A 7 -28.24 -9.09 -20.12
CA GLY A 7 -27.37 -7.94 -19.83
C GLY A 7 -27.40 -7.47 -18.37
N LEU A 8 -28.39 -7.91 -17.58
CA LEU A 8 -28.68 -7.32 -16.26
C LEU A 8 -27.97 -8.01 -15.08
N VAL A 9 -27.33 -9.17 -15.32
CA VAL A 9 -26.63 -9.94 -14.27
C VAL A 9 -25.11 -9.70 -14.30
N LEU A 10 -24.56 -9.29 -15.44
CA LEU A 10 -23.13 -8.97 -15.58
C LEU A 10 -22.77 -7.59 -15.02
N VAL A 11 -23.69 -6.63 -15.07
CA VAL A 11 -23.49 -5.27 -14.52
C VAL A 11 -23.30 -5.29 -13.00
N PRO A 12 -24.14 -5.94 -12.18
CA PRO A 12 -23.93 -5.97 -10.73
C PRO A 12 -22.68 -6.74 -10.33
N LEU A 13 -22.29 -7.77 -11.09
CA LEU A 13 -21.04 -8.51 -10.85
C LEU A 13 -19.81 -7.66 -11.19
N ALA A 14 -19.82 -6.96 -12.32
CA ALA A 14 -18.75 -6.03 -12.70
C ALA A 14 -18.67 -4.84 -11.73
N MET A 15 -19.81 -4.33 -11.26
CA MET A 15 -19.84 -3.30 -10.21
C MET A 15 -19.33 -3.83 -8.88
N ALA A 16 -19.72 -5.03 -8.45
CA ALA A 16 -19.23 -5.62 -7.21
C ALA A 16 -17.71 -5.85 -7.27
N VAL A 17 -17.19 -6.33 -8.40
CA VAL A 17 -15.75 -6.48 -8.64
C VAL A 17 -15.05 -5.12 -8.70
N ALA A 18 -15.65 -4.12 -9.34
CA ALA A 18 -15.09 -2.76 -9.36
C ALA A 18 -15.09 -2.10 -7.98
N VAL A 19 -16.09 -2.35 -7.13
CA VAL A 19 -16.14 -1.87 -5.74
C VAL A 19 -15.16 -2.63 -4.85
N LEU A 20 -14.94 -3.93 -5.10
CA LEU A 20 -13.94 -4.75 -4.42
C LEU A 20 -12.50 -4.43 -4.84
N LEU A 21 -12.30 -3.89 -6.04
CA LEU A 21 -11.00 -3.47 -6.57
C LEU A 21 -10.77 -1.96 -6.49
N ALA A 22 -11.79 -1.18 -6.14
CA ALA A 22 -11.66 0.25 -5.92
C ALA A 22 -10.84 0.45 -4.64
N PRO A 23 -9.76 1.26 -4.68
CA PRO A 23 -9.19 1.83 -3.48
C PRO A 23 -10.33 2.46 -2.68
N CYS A 24 -10.49 2.08 -1.41
CA CYS A 24 -11.53 2.68 -0.57
C CYS A 24 -11.28 4.19 -0.54
N ALA A 25 -12.23 5.03 -0.97
CA ALA A 25 -12.04 6.49 -0.95
C ALA A 25 -11.68 7.06 0.44
N SER A 26 -11.98 6.32 1.52
CA SER A 26 -11.57 6.65 2.89
C SER A 26 -10.05 6.53 3.13
N ALA A 27 -9.38 5.70 2.33
CA ALA A 27 -7.94 5.53 2.32
C ALA A 27 -7.24 6.81 1.89
N ASP A 28 -7.63 7.29 0.71
CA ASP A 28 -7.03 8.48 0.13
C ASP A 28 -7.22 9.69 1.03
N ALA A 29 -8.43 9.86 1.60
CA ALA A 29 -8.71 10.95 2.54
C ALA A 29 -7.84 10.89 3.81
N TYR A 30 -7.55 9.70 4.34
CA TYR A 30 -6.71 9.54 5.53
C TYR A 30 -5.23 9.84 5.25
N THR A 31 -4.71 9.38 4.10
CA THR A 31 -3.36 9.72 3.66
C THR A 31 -3.24 11.23 3.40
N ASP A 32 -4.23 11.83 2.76
CA ASP A 32 -4.26 13.28 2.50
C ASP A 32 -4.30 14.08 3.81
N GLU A 33 -5.01 13.62 4.85
CA GLU A 33 -4.99 14.22 6.18
C GLU A 33 -3.60 14.11 6.83
N LEU A 34 -2.94 12.95 6.75
CA LEU A 34 -1.58 12.77 7.26
C LEU A 34 -0.58 13.67 6.52
N VAL A 35 -0.65 13.73 5.19
CA VAL A 35 0.19 14.59 4.36
C VAL A 35 -0.04 16.07 4.71
N THR A 36 -1.30 16.46 4.91
CA THR A 36 -1.63 17.82 5.37
C THR A 36 -1.02 18.11 6.74
N LYS A 37 -1.06 17.17 7.68
CA LYS A 37 -0.43 17.32 9.01
C LYS A 37 1.08 17.42 8.94
N PHE A 38 1.72 16.62 8.10
CA PHE A 38 3.16 16.69 7.87
C PHE A 38 3.58 18.01 7.23
N ASN A 39 2.80 18.51 6.24
CA ASN A 39 3.03 19.82 5.63
C ASN A 39 2.80 20.99 6.59
N ALA A 40 1.98 20.80 7.61
CA ALA A 40 1.65 21.80 8.61
C ALA A 40 2.62 21.86 9.82
N GLU A 41 3.87 21.39 9.68
CA GLU A 41 5.01 21.65 10.60
C GLU A 41 5.34 20.59 11.68
N ARG A 42 5.28 19.28 11.41
CA ARG A 42 5.89 18.27 12.30
C ARG A 42 6.49 17.11 11.51
N HIS A 43 7.81 16.89 11.64
CA HIS A 43 8.51 15.74 11.05
C HIS A 43 8.05 14.41 11.66
N VAL A 44 7.29 14.47 12.75
CA VAL A 44 6.65 13.33 13.38
C VAL A 44 5.14 13.57 13.44
N VAL A 45 4.37 12.63 12.89
CA VAL A 45 2.92 12.62 12.95
C VAL A 45 2.46 11.35 13.67
N THR A 46 1.46 11.49 14.53
CA THR A 46 0.93 10.42 15.36
C THR A 46 -0.59 10.41 15.27
N ASP A 47 -1.15 9.25 14.97
CA ASP A 47 -2.58 8.96 15.07
C ASP A 47 -2.91 8.53 16.52
N PRO A 48 -3.93 9.13 17.17
CA PRO A 48 -4.40 8.69 18.49
C PRO A 48 -4.78 7.19 18.57
N GLY A 49 -5.16 6.58 17.44
CA GLY A 49 -5.48 5.16 17.31
C GLY A 49 -4.29 4.26 16.97
N ALA A 50 -3.08 4.81 16.84
CA ALA A 50 -1.87 4.05 16.53
C ALA A 50 -1.61 2.95 17.57
N ARG A 51 -1.28 1.75 17.09
CA ARG A 51 -0.88 0.63 17.95
C ARG A 51 0.35 -0.04 17.34
N PRO A 52 1.51 0.00 18.01
CA PRO A 52 1.77 0.64 19.31
C PRO A 52 1.73 2.19 19.25
N PRO A 53 1.33 2.90 20.32
CA PRO A 53 1.31 4.36 20.34
C PRO A 53 2.73 4.92 20.38
N LEU A 54 3.00 5.95 19.57
CA LEU A 54 4.26 6.69 19.60
C LEU A 54 4.21 7.78 20.68
N GLN A 55 5.02 7.60 21.74
CA GLN A 55 5.18 8.57 22.83
C GLN A 55 6.37 9.51 22.56
N ASN A 56 6.51 10.57 23.37
CA ASN A 56 7.64 11.52 23.32
C ASN A 56 7.89 12.12 21.92
N VAL A 57 6.80 12.40 21.22
CA VAL A 57 6.80 12.92 19.84
C VAL A 57 7.58 14.22 19.72
N ASP A 58 7.47 15.11 20.70
CA ASP A 58 8.17 16.39 20.70
C ASP A 58 9.69 16.21 20.84
N GLU A 59 10.15 15.26 21.66
CA GLU A 59 11.57 14.94 21.79
C GLU A 59 12.12 14.33 20.50
N LEU A 60 11.39 13.41 19.89
CA LEU A 60 11.78 12.80 18.61
C LEU A 60 11.82 13.86 17.49
N ASN A 61 10.85 14.77 17.47
CA ASN A 61 10.83 15.87 16.51
C ASN A 61 12.02 16.82 16.73
N GLN A 62 12.34 17.16 17.98
CA GLN A 62 13.54 17.95 18.29
C GLN A 62 14.83 17.24 17.87
N GLN A 63 14.91 15.93 18.07
CA GLN A 63 16.06 15.12 17.63
C GLN A 63 16.21 15.14 16.11
N ILE A 64 15.11 15.02 15.35
CA ILE A 64 15.13 15.12 13.89
C ILE A 64 15.57 16.52 13.47
N LEU A 65 15.04 17.58 14.09
CA LEU A 65 15.39 18.96 13.76
C LEU A 65 16.86 19.30 14.09
N ALA A 66 17.39 18.75 15.19
CA ALA A 66 18.77 18.96 15.64
C ALA A 66 19.77 17.99 15.00
N GLY A 67 19.31 17.05 14.18
CA GLY A 67 20.13 16.02 13.57
C GLY A 67 21.24 16.62 12.68
N PRO A 68 22.49 16.10 12.75
CA PRO A 68 23.58 16.54 11.89
C PRO A 68 23.43 15.94 10.48
N TRP A 69 22.43 16.39 9.72
CA TRP A 69 22.13 15.91 8.37
C TRP A 69 23.19 16.37 7.35
N THR A 70 24.35 15.72 7.36
CA THR A 70 25.49 16.05 6.49
C THR A 70 25.17 15.91 5.00
N TRP A 71 24.10 15.18 4.67
CA TRP A 71 23.68 14.86 3.31
C TRP A 71 22.39 15.55 2.86
N SER A 72 21.75 16.34 3.72
CA SER A 72 20.53 17.10 3.38
C SER A 72 20.52 18.47 4.06
N PRO A 73 20.24 19.56 3.35
CA PRO A 73 20.17 20.90 3.93
C PRO A 73 18.95 21.11 4.84
N GLN A 74 17.98 20.20 4.80
CA GLN A 74 16.78 20.18 5.63
C GLN A 74 16.65 18.81 6.30
N PRO A 75 15.96 18.71 7.45
CA PRO A 75 15.75 17.42 8.09
C PRO A 75 15.02 16.46 7.15
N PRO A 76 15.67 15.37 6.71
CA PRO A 76 15.17 14.53 5.63
C PRO A 76 14.41 13.31 6.17
N VAL A 77 13.88 13.37 7.39
CA VAL A 77 13.26 12.22 8.04
C VAL A 77 11.86 12.58 8.48
N TRP A 78 10.90 11.73 8.11
CA TRP A 78 9.51 11.83 8.50
C TRP A 78 9.06 10.54 9.16
N VAL A 79 8.35 10.63 10.28
CA VAL A 79 7.86 9.49 11.05
C VAL A 79 6.35 9.59 11.20
N ALA A 80 5.62 8.55 10.80
CA ALA A 80 4.18 8.44 10.97
C ALA A 80 3.85 7.23 11.85
N ALA A 81 3.18 7.43 12.99
CA ALA A 81 2.54 6.35 13.73
C ALA A 81 1.06 6.28 13.37
N VAL A 82 0.61 5.15 12.84
CA VAL A 82 -0.70 5.03 12.17
C VAL A 82 -1.59 3.95 12.80
N ALA A 83 -2.91 4.16 12.73
CA ALA A 83 -3.88 3.24 13.30
C ALA A 83 -3.97 1.91 12.51
N PRO A 84 -4.09 0.75 13.18
CA PRO A 84 -4.14 -0.57 12.51
C PRO A 84 -5.26 -0.71 11.48
N GLY A 85 -6.41 -0.07 11.70
CA GLY A 85 -7.55 -0.07 10.77
C GLY A 85 -7.33 0.70 9.47
N SER A 86 -6.25 1.49 9.40
CA SER A 86 -5.85 2.29 8.24
C SER A 86 -4.64 1.70 7.51
N SER A 87 -4.06 0.61 8.03
CA SER A 87 -2.88 -0.10 7.48
C SER A 87 -3.05 -0.58 6.04
N GLY A 88 -4.29 -0.63 5.54
CA GLY A 88 -4.59 -0.92 4.14
C GLY A 88 -3.96 0.06 3.13
N VAL A 89 -3.64 1.25 3.62
CA VAL A 89 -3.53 2.51 2.87
C VAL A 89 -2.18 3.17 3.07
N THR A 90 -1.64 3.08 4.27
CA THR A 90 -0.58 3.96 4.73
C THR A 90 0.77 3.26 4.63
N THR A 91 1.19 2.94 3.41
CA THR A 91 2.57 2.53 3.15
C THR A 91 3.46 3.77 3.03
N ALA A 92 4.77 3.62 3.24
CA ALA A 92 5.71 4.70 2.96
C ALA A 92 5.55 5.24 1.53
N ASP A 93 5.17 4.38 0.57
CA ASP A 93 4.93 4.67 -0.84
C ASP A 93 3.70 5.55 -1.04
N ALA A 94 2.59 5.17 -0.42
CA ALA A 94 1.36 5.94 -0.50
C ALA A 94 1.52 7.34 0.12
N ILE A 95 2.26 7.45 1.23
CA ILE A 95 2.61 8.75 1.83
C ILE A 95 3.49 9.53 0.85
N HIS A 96 4.54 8.93 0.30
CA HIS A 96 5.42 9.58 -0.66
C HIS A 96 4.67 10.08 -1.90
N ASP A 97 3.80 9.26 -2.49
CA ASP A 97 3.05 9.63 -3.70
C ASP A 97 2.07 10.78 -3.43
N ALA A 98 1.45 10.82 -2.25
CA ALA A 98 0.65 11.95 -1.82
C ALA A 98 1.50 13.21 -1.60
N PHE A 99 2.71 13.05 -1.02
CA PHE A 99 3.68 14.13 -0.84
C PHE A 99 4.17 14.73 -2.14
N VAL A 100 4.58 13.89 -3.10
CA VAL A 100 5.13 14.33 -4.39
C VAL A 100 4.12 15.08 -5.25
N ARG A 101 2.81 14.81 -5.08
CA ARG A 101 1.75 15.60 -5.73
C ARG A 101 1.74 17.05 -5.24
N GLN A 102 2.16 17.30 -4.01
CA GLN A 102 2.14 18.62 -3.37
C GLN A 102 3.53 19.30 -3.41
N ASP A 103 4.58 18.54 -3.11
CA ASP A 103 5.98 18.94 -3.26
C ASP A 103 6.74 17.91 -4.13
N PRO A 104 6.86 18.15 -5.45
CA PRO A 104 7.55 17.23 -6.35
C PRO A 104 9.07 17.16 -6.10
N LYS A 105 9.62 18.01 -5.22
CA LYS A 105 11.03 18.01 -4.85
C LYS A 105 11.29 17.28 -3.54
N PHE A 106 10.30 16.60 -2.97
CA PHE A 106 10.48 15.82 -1.76
C PHE A 106 11.64 14.82 -1.89
N ARG A 107 12.53 14.84 -0.90
CA ARG A 107 13.68 13.95 -0.78
C ARG A 107 13.89 13.61 0.68
N GLY A 108 14.07 12.34 0.97
CA GLY A 108 14.42 11.87 2.31
C GLY A 108 13.78 10.53 2.64
N VAL A 109 13.55 10.29 3.92
CA VAL A 109 13.25 8.99 4.49
C VAL A 109 11.92 9.08 5.22
N ILE A 110 11.00 8.18 4.86
CA ILE A 110 9.70 8.05 5.50
C ILE A 110 9.71 6.77 6.32
N VAL A 111 9.37 6.90 7.60
CA VAL A 111 9.14 5.80 8.53
C VAL A 111 7.66 5.75 8.85
N VAL A 112 7.06 4.58 8.69
CA VAL A 112 5.68 4.30 9.09
C VAL A 112 5.70 3.22 10.17
N ILE A 113 4.99 3.47 11.27
CA ILE A 113 4.85 2.57 12.40
C ILE A 113 3.39 2.14 12.47
N ASP A 114 3.13 0.85 12.30
CA ASP A 114 1.80 0.26 12.37
C ASP A 114 1.79 -1.01 13.24
N SER A 115 0.65 -1.71 13.26
CA SER A 115 0.53 -2.98 14.00
C SER A 115 1.40 -4.12 13.46
N HIS A 116 1.91 -4.00 12.23
CA HIS A 116 2.77 -4.99 11.59
C HIS A 116 4.26 -4.69 11.80
N GLY A 117 4.60 -3.48 12.26
CA GLY A 117 5.95 -3.10 12.66
C GLY A 117 6.38 -1.77 12.07
N TYR A 118 7.66 -1.70 11.69
CA TYR A 118 8.29 -0.50 11.17
C TYR A 118 8.54 -0.68 9.67
N HIS A 119 8.02 0.25 8.87
CA HIS A 119 8.21 0.28 7.43
C HIS A 119 8.99 1.54 7.10
N VAL A 120 10.19 1.38 6.57
CA VAL A 120 11.04 2.52 6.20
C VAL A 120 11.28 2.52 4.71
N ARG A 121 11.30 3.71 4.11
CA ARG A 121 11.71 3.86 2.72
C ARG A 121 12.40 5.19 2.49
N ALA A 122 13.41 5.18 1.63
CA ALA A 122 14.16 6.38 1.27
C ALA A 122 13.90 6.76 -0.19
N TYR A 123 13.73 8.05 -0.45
CA TYR A 123 13.36 8.61 -1.75
C TYR A 123 14.35 9.68 -2.18
N GLN A 124 15.00 9.44 -3.31
CA GLN A 124 15.95 10.39 -3.90
C GLN A 124 16.99 10.92 -2.89
N VAL A 125 17.53 10.02 -2.07
CA VAL A 125 18.61 10.29 -1.11
C VAL A 125 19.94 9.75 -1.63
N PRO A 126 21.09 10.12 -1.05
CA PRO A 126 22.35 9.46 -1.37
C PRO A 126 22.29 7.94 -1.22
N LYS A 127 22.89 7.21 -2.16
CA LYS A 127 22.77 5.76 -2.28
C LYS A 127 23.18 5.01 -1.01
N VAL A 128 24.22 5.49 -0.31
CA VAL A 128 24.62 4.93 1.00
C VAL A 128 23.46 4.97 2.00
N VAL A 129 22.69 6.05 2.02
CA VAL A 129 21.51 6.19 2.87
C VAL A 129 20.42 5.23 2.39
N ALA A 130 20.09 5.24 1.09
CA ALA A 130 19.06 4.38 0.51
C ALA A 130 19.32 2.88 0.73
N ASP A 131 20.57 2.44 0.64
CA ASP A 131 20.96 1.05 0.83
C ASP A 131 20.99 0.64 2.32
N SER A 132 21.06 1.63 3.23
CA SER A 132 21.25 1.39 4.67
C SER A 132 19.98 1.53 5.51
N VAL A 133 18.95 2.25 5.05
CA VAL A 133 17.76 2.57 5.87
C VAL A 133 17.07 1.32 6.45
N ASP A 134 16.88 0.27 5.65
CA ASP A 134 16.23 -0.97 6.10
C ASP A 134 17.07 -1.68 7.17
N GLN A 135 18.38 -1.75 6.94
CA GLN A 135 19.32 -2.37 7.88
C GLN A 135 19.34 -1.61 9.20
N LEU A 136 19.42 -0.27 9.16
CA LEU A 136 19.44 0.58 10.35
C LEU A 136 18.14 0.47 11.14
N MET A 137 16.99 0.44 10.46
CA MET A 137 15.70 0.27 11.11
C MET A 137 15.57 -1.10 11.76
N ASN A 138 15.94 -2.17 11.05
CA ASN A 138 15.92 -3.53 11.59
C ASN A 138 16.85 -3.68 12.79
N GLN A 139 18.04 -3.08 12.74
CA GLN A 139 18.95 -3.07 13.89
C GLN A 139 18.32 -2.34 15.08
N SER A 140 17.77 -1.14 14.87
CA SER A 140 17.12 -0.39 15.95
C SER A 140 15.92 -1.13 16.55
N ALA A 141 15.10 -1.78 15.71
CA ALA A 141 13.97 -2.59 16.18
C ALA A 141 14.45 -3.84 16.95
N THR A 142 15.58 -4.42 16.56
CA THR A 142 16.20 -5.54 17.29
C THR A 142 16.74 -5.09 18.64
N ASP A 143 17.40 -3.94 18.70
CA ASP A 143 18.05 -3.41 19.90
C ASP A 143 17.03 -2.92 20.95
N HIS A 144 15.91 -2.35 20.51
CA HIS A 144 14.94 -1.65 21.36
C HIS A 144 13.56 -2.31 21.43
N GLY A 145 13.32 -3.38 20.64
CA GLY A 145 12.12 -4.19 20.71
C GLY A 145 10.84 -3.42 20.35
N PRO A 146 9.73 -3.63 21.08
CA PRO A 146 8.42 -3.08 20.70
C PRO A 146 8.24 -1.60 21.07
N ASP A 147 9.25 -0.92 21.63
CA ASP A 147 9.17 0.50 21.97
C ASP A 147 9.29 1.36 20.70
N PRO A 148 8.21 2.04 20.27
CA PRO A 148 8.22 2.85 19.06
C PRO A 148 9.14 4.06 19.17
N TYR A 149 9.21 4.67 20.34
CA TYR A 149 10.03 5.85 20.56
C TYR A 149 11.52 5.46 20.57
N ALA A 150 11.91 4.48 21.40
CA ALA A 150 13.31 4.08 21.50
C ALA A 150 13.85 3.55 20.17
N THR A 151 13.06 2.72 19.46
CA THR A 151 13.44 2.21 18.13
C THR A 151 13.62 3.34 17.12
N THR A 152 12.67 4.27 17.04
CA THR A 152 12.73 5.35 16.05
C THR A 152 13.81 6.37 16.40
N SER A 153 13.98 6.71 17.66
CA SER A 153 15.06 7.59 18.14
C SER A 153 16.44 7.00 17.84
N ALA A 154 16.63 5.69 18.07
CA ALA A 154 17.87 5.01 17.73
C ALA A 154 18.11 4.99 16.22
N PHE A 155 17.07 4.75 15.42
CA PHE A 155 17.15 4.83 13.96
C PHE A 155 17.57 6.23 13.49
N VAL A 156 16.93 7.29 13.98
CA VAL A 156 17.25 8.69 13.65
C VAL A 156 18.71 9.00 14.00
N SER A 157 19.18 8.59 15.17
CA SER A 157 20.58 8.76 15.58
C SER A 157 21.56 8.05 14.65
N LYS A 158 21.30 6.78 14.31
CA LYS A 158 22.16 5.99 13.41
C LYS A 158 22.19 6.60 12.01
N LEU A 159 21.03 7.04 11.50
CA LEU A 159 20.89 7.64 10.18
C LEU A 159 21.60 8.99 10.08
N ALA A 160 21.47 9.83 11.12
CA ALA A 160 22.17 11.12 11.17
C ALA A 160 23.69 10.96 11.33
N GLY A 161 24.14 9.85 11.93
CA GLY A 161 25.56 9.51 12.07
C GLY A 161 26.20 8.91 10.81
N LEU A 162 25.46 8.69 9.72
CA LEU A 162 26.02 8.16 8.49
C LEU A 162 26.99 9.17 7.85
N ASN A 163 28.19 8.70 7.56
CA ASN A 163 29.14 9.47 6.78
C ASN A 163 28.83 9.31 5.28
N VAL A 164 28.32 10.38 4.67
CA VAL A 164 27.92 10.38 3.26
C VAL A 164 28.94 11.18 2.43
N PRO A 165 29.52 10.59 1.39
CA PRO A 165 30.40 11.32 0.47
C PRO A 165 29.65 12.49 -0.19
N ALA A 166 30.30 13.65 -0.30
CA ALA A 166 29.69 14.88 -0.84
C ALA A 166 29.11 14.74 -2.26
N ASN A 167 29.59 13.78 -3.06
CA ASN A 167 29.14 13.50 -4.43
C ASN A 167 28.51 12.10 -4.55
N ALA A 168 27.94 11.57 -3.47
CA ALA A 168 27.29 10.27 -3.51
C ALA A 168 26.13 10.27 -4.53
N PRO A 169 26.02 9.23 -5.38
CA PRO A 169 24.91 9.12 -6.33
C PRO A 169 23.59 9.04 -5.59
N VAL A 170 22.53 9.56 -6.18
CA VAL A 170 21.18 9.55 -5.58
C VAL A 170 20.45 8.26 -5.98
N ALA A 171 19.73 7.66 -5.04
CA ALA A 171 18.90 6.48 -5.23
C ALA A 171 17.63 6.54 -4.36
N THR A 172 16.67 5.71 -4.72
CA THR A 172 15.50 5.38 -3.89
C THR A 172 15.71 3.96 -3.36
N SER A 173 15.42 3.72 -2.09
CA SER A 173 15.63 2.40 -1.49
C SER A 173 14.71 1.37 -2.17
N PRO A 174 15.16 0.10 -2.27
CA PRO A 174 14.30 -0.98 -2.76
C PRO A 174 13.03 -1.08 -1.91
N VAL A 175 11.95 -1.63 -2.48
CA VAL A 175 10.75 -1.94 -1.70
C VAL A 175 11.12 -3.06 -0.73
N ALA A 176 11.32 -2.74 0.55
CA ALA A 176 11.48 -3.75 1.57
C ALA A 176 10.11 -4.39 1.84
N HIS A 177 10.00 -5.64 1.43
CA HIS A 177 8.85 -6.54 1.60
C HIS A 177 7.61 -6.19 0.76
N GLU A 178 7.40 -7.02 -0.27
CA GLU A 178 6.07 -7.30 -0.79
C GLU A 178 5.13 -7.54 0.39
N ARG A 179 4.17 -6.63 0.54
CA ARG A 179 2.92 -6.87 1.24
C ARG A 179 2.48 -8.28 0.88
N HIS A 180 2.48 -9.20 1.85
CA HIS A 180 1.70 -10.42 1.69
C HIS A 180 0.26 -9.94 1.54
N ASP A 181 -0.20 -9.91 0.30
CA ASP A 181 -1.60 -9.66 -0.02
C ASP A 181 -2.30 -10.92 0.47
N ASP A 182 -2.65 -10.97 1.76
CA ASP A 182 -3.40 -12.06 2.39
C ASP A 182 -4.75 -12.28 1.68
N TRP A 183 -5.16 -11.29 0.88
CA TRP A 183 -6.33 -11.30 0.02
C TRP A 183 -6.01 -11.69 -1.44
N ALA A 184 -4.74 -11.81 -1.86
CA ALA A 184 -4.37 -12.27 -3.19
C ALA A 184 -4.85 -13.69 -3.44
N TRP A 185 -4.75 -14.57 -2.45
CA TRP A 185 -5.31 -15.92 -2.52
C TRP A 185 -6.83 -15.85 -2.78
N LEU A 186 -7.54 -14.91 -2.15
CA LEU A 186 -8.98 -14.74 -2.31
C LEU A 186 -9.32 -14.17 -3.70
N LYS A 187 -8.55 -13.17 -4.17
CA LYS A 187 -8.64 -12.62 -5.55
C LYS A 187 -8.44 -13.72 -6.59
N VAL A 188 -7.38 -14.52 -6.44
CA VAL A 188 -7.05 -15.64 -7.34
C VAL A 188 -8.17 -16.68 -7.33
N THR A 189 -8.66 -17.08 -6.16
CA THR A 189 -9.75 -18.05 -6.03
C THR A 189 -11.03 -17.53 -6.69
N LEU A 190 -11.33 -16.24 -6.53
CA LEU A 190 -12.53 -15.62 -7.10
C LEU A 190 -12.44 -15.51 -8.63
N VAL A 191 -11.26 -15.17 -9.17
CA VAL A 191 -10.99 -15.19 -10.63
C VAL A 191 -11.12 -16.60 -11.20
N ILE A 192 -10.51 -17.61 -10.57
CA ILE A 192 -10.59 -19.01 -11.01
C ILE A 192 -12.03 -19.50 -10.97
N THR A 193 -12.76 -19.21 -9.90
CA THR A 193 -14.17 -19.61 -9.74
C THR A 193 -15.05 -18.92 -10.78
N GLY A 194 -14.82 -17.63 -11.03
CA GLY A 194 -15.52 -16.88 -12.08
C GLY A 194 -15.27 -17.46 -13.48
N LEU A 195 -14.03 -17.82 -13.80
CA LEU A 195 -13.66 -18.44 -15.07
C LEU A 195 -14.30 -19.82 -15.23
N ALA A 196 -14.28 -20.63 -14.18
CA ALA A 196 -14.88 -21.97 -14.17
C ALA A 196 -16.40 -21.92 -14.39
N LEU A 197 -17.10 -20.98 -13.74
CA LEU A 197 -18.53 -20.76 -13.92
C LEU A 197 -18.85 -20.26 -15.34
N ALA A 198 -18.03 -19.37 -15.89
CA ALA A 198 -18.19 -18.90 -17.27
C ALA A 198 -18.03 -20.04 -18.29
N MET A 199 -17.03 -20.91 -18.11
CA MET A 199 -16.84 -22.10 -18.94
C MET A 199 -18.01 -23.08 -18.80
N ALA A 200 -18.48 -23.34 -17.59
CA ALA A 200 -19.62 -24.21 -17.35
C ALA A 200 -20.90 -23.67 -18.02
N ALA A 201 -21.13 -22.36 -17.95
CA ALA A 201 -22.25 -21.70 -18.61
C ALA A 201 -22.15 -21.76 -20.15
N LEU A 202 -20.94 -21.59 -20.71
CA LEU A 202 -20.69 -21.73 -22.14
C LEU A 202 -20.92 -23.17 -22.61
N LEU A 203 -20.39 -24.16 -21.89
CA LEU A 203 -20.62 -25.58 -22.17
C LEU A 203 -22.10 -25.94 -22.10
N TRP A 204 -22.79 -25.50 -21.04
CA TRP A 204 -24.24 -25.69 -20.92
C TRP A 204 -25.00 -25.02 -22.07
N PHE A 205 -24.60 -23.82 -22.47
CA PHE A 205 -25.23 -23.10 -23.57
C PHE A 205 -25.03 -23.80 -24.92
N VAL A 206 -23.81 -24.29 -25.19
CA VAL A 206 -23.49 -25.08 -26.38
C VAL A 206 -24.30 -26.38 -26.41
N VAL A 207 -24.33 -27.13 -25.30
CA VAL A 207 -25.10 -28.39 -25.20
C VAL A 207 -26.61 -28.15 -25.36
N ARG A 208 -27.15 -27.09 -24.75
CA ARG A 208 -28.57 -26.73 -24.87
C ARG A 208 -28.92 -26.28 -26.28
N ARG A 209 -28.05 -25.50 -26.94
CA ARG A 209 -28.23 -25.09 -28.35
C ARG A 209 -28.23 -26.30 -29.27
N ASN A 210 -27.32 -27.26 -29.05
CA ASN A 210 -27.23 -28.48 -29.85
C ASN A 210 -28.42 -29.43 -29.63
N ARG A 211 -28.95 -29.53 -28.40
CA ARG A 211 -30.21 -30.24 -28.13
C ARG A 211 -31.43 -29.60 -28.80
N LYS A 212 -31.42 -28.28 -29.01
CA LYS A 212 -32.51 -27.57 -29.71
C LYS A 212 -32.54 -27.89 -31.21
N HIS A 213 -31.37 -28.06 -31.84
CA HIS A 213 -31.29 -28.48 -33.26
C HIS A 213 -31.71 -29.94 -33.48
N ARG A 214 -31.44 -30.85 -32.53
CA ARG A 214 -31.93 -32.24 -32.64
C ARG A 214 -33.45 -32.39 -32.50
N LYS A 215 -34.14 -31.47 -31.83
CA LYS A 215 -35.62 -31.47 -31.78
C LYS A 215 -36.25 -30.86 -33.04
N ALA A 216 -35.58 -29.92 -33.70
CA ALA A 216 -36.04 -29.37 -34.98
C ALA A 216 -35.89 -30.40 -36.13
N ASN A 217 -34.82 -31.20 -36.13
CA ASN A 217 -34.62 -32.27 -37.13
C ASN A 217 -35.43 -33.56 -36.89
N ARG A 218 -36.25 -33.62 -35.82
CA ARG A 218 -37.23 -34.71 -35.60
C ARG A 218 -38.68 -34.26 -35.81
N GLY A 219 -38.90 -32.99 -36.13
CA GLY A 219 -40.23 -32.41 -36.40
C GLY A 219 -40.48 -32.13 -37.87
N VAL A 220 -39.58 -32.57 -38.76
CA VAL A 220 -39.72 -32.51 -40.22
C VAL A 220 -39.55 -33.92 -40.77
N GLU A 221 -40.41 -34.83 -40.32
CA GLU A 221 -40.78 -36.08 -40.98
C GLU A 221 -42.13 -36.48 -40.37
N PHE A 222 -43.11 -36.76 -41.24
CA PHE A 222 -44.57 -36.87 -41.01
C PHE A 222 -45.28 -35.51 -40.83
N SER A 223 -46.10 -35.02 -41.76
CA SER A 223 -47.10 -35.76 -42.56
C SER A 223 -47.23 -35.26 -44.01
N GLU A 224 -47.64 -36.21 -44.85
CA GLU A 224 -48.44 -36.05 -46.07
C GLU A 224 -49.62 -35.06 -45.92
#